data_AF-A0A842J037-F1
#
_entry.id   AF-A0A842J037-F1
#
_cell.length_a   1.000
_cell.length_b   1.000
_cell.length_c   1.000
_cell.angle_alpha   90.00
_cell.angle_beta   90.00
_cell.angle_gamma   90.00
#
_symmetry.space_group_name_H-M   'P 1'
#
loop_
_entity.id
_entity.type
_entity.pdbx_description
1 polymer ?
#
loop_
_entity_poly.entity_id
_entity_poly.type
_entity_poly.pdbx_seq_one_letter_code
_entity_poly.pdbx_strand_id
1 'polypeptide(L)'
;MKKTIAVLMSLMLYAPTYSLKIDGNKIVDKSGNVVQNKKYEKILVLDPAVVESFYLIEGEKSIVAIADTAKSPIWPVEKTKNLPKAGTIMKPSVEQVLSFEPDLVILNSMSEGF
;
A
#
# COMPACT_ATOMS: atom_id res chain seq x y z
N MET A 1 -29.47 23.24 16.66
CA MET A 1 -28.62 24.01 15.72
C MET A 1 -27.18 24.18 16.20
N LYS A 2 -26.89 24.80 17.37
CA LYS A 2 -25.49 24.97 17.83
C LYS A 2 -24.73 23.64 18.04
N LYS A 3 -25.39 22.62 18.62
CA LYS A 3 -24.78 21.28 18.86
C LYS A 3 -24.55 20.49 17.56
N THR A 4 -25.46 20.57 16.59
CA THR A 4 -25.33 19.91 15.29
C THR A 4 -24.24 20.56 14.43
N ILE A 5 -24.10 21.89 14.48
CA ILE A 5 -23.01 22.61 13.84
C ILE A 5 -21.66 22.21 14.47
N ALA A 6 -21.57 22.09 15.78
CA ALA A 6 -20.34 21.66 16.46
C ALA A 6 -19.91 20.24 16.06
N VAL A 7 -20.85 19.30 15.89
CA VAL A 7 -20.56 17.92 15.45
C VAL A 7 -20.08 17.87 14.00
N LEU A 8 -20.68 18.66 13.11
CA LEU A 8 -20.21 18.78 11.71
C LEU A 8 -18.81 19.40 11.63
N MET A 9 -18.55 20.41 12.46
CA MET A 9 -17.24 21.07 12.53
C MET A 9 -16.16 20.12 13.08
N SER A 10 -16.48 19.28 14.07
CA SER A 10 -15.55 18.27 14.56
C SER A 10 -15.25 17.21 13.49
N LEU A 11 -16.26 16.74 12.75
CA LEU A 11 -16.08 15.77 11.66
C LEU A 11 -15.15 16.28 10.54
N MET A 12 -15.26 17.56 10.16
CA MET A 12 -14.40 18.15 9.12
C MET A 12 -12.93 18.28 9.53
N LEU A 13 -12.63 18.45 10.82
CA LEU A 13 -11.25 18.61 11.31
C LEU A 13 -10.48 17.28 11.43
N TYR A 14 -11.16 16.14 11.51
CA TYR A 14 -10.52 14.82 11.61
C TYR A 14 -10.08 14.22 10.27
N ALA A 15 -10.66 14.65 9.15
CA ALA A 15 -10.41 14.04 7.83
C ALA A 15 -8.98 14.19 7.26
N PRO A 16 -8.26 15.33 7.41
CA PRO A 16 -7.00 15.52 6.67
C PRO A 16 -5.80 14.76 7.27
N THR A 17 -5.84 14.33 8.54
CA THR A 17 -4.65 13.80 9.24
C THR A 17 -4.19 12.42 8.75
N TYR A 18 -5.07 11.67 8.08
CA TYR A 18 -4.76 10.33 7.56
C TYR A 18 -4.71 10.27 6.03
N SER A 19 -4.79 11.42 5.35
CA SER A 19 -4.74 11.49 3.89
C SER A 19 -3.31 11.57 3.38
N LEU A 20 -3.04 10.96 2.22
CA LEU A 20 -1.83 11.23 1.46
C LEU A 20 -1.87 12.69 0.99
N LYS A 21 -0.77 13.42 1.21
CA LYS A 21 -0.65 14.80 0.72
C LYS A 21 -0.27 14.77 -0.75
N ILE A 22 -1.04 15.47 -1.59
CA ILE A 22 -0.69 15.68 -2.99
C ILE A 22 -0.05 17.07 -3.11
N ASP A 23 1.18 17.11 -3.64
CA ASP A 23 1.97 18.33 -3.86
C ASP A 23 2.42 18.40 -5.32
N GLY A 24 1.63 19.08 -6.15
CA GLY A 24 1.83 19.12 -7.60
C GLY A 24 1.77 17.72 -8.21
N ASN A 25 2.89 17.26 -8.79
CA ASN A 25 2.99 15.90 -9.34
C ASN A 25 3.49 14.87 -8.33
N LYS A 26 3.61 15.19 -7.03
CA LYS A 26 4.14 14.30 -6.00
C LYS A 26 3.04 13.86 -5.04
N ILE A 27 3.17 12.65 -4.54
CA ILE A 27 2.35 12.10 -3.45
C ILE A 27 3.29 11.89 -2.27
N VAL A 28 2.91 12.44 -1.12
CA VAL A 28 3.69 12.40 0.13
C VAL A 28 2.88 11.66 1.20
N ASP A 29 3.49 10.65 1.81
CA ASP A 29 2.85 9.89 2.89
C ASP A 29 3.05 10.54 4.28
N LYS A 30 2.47 9.91 5.32
CA LYS A 30 2.58 10.37 6.72
C LYS A 30 4.02 10.37 7.26
N SER A 31 4.90 9.56 6.69
CA SER A 31 6.29 9.37 7.10
C SER A 31 7.24 10.28 6.32
N GLY A 32 6.72 11.06 5.37
CA GLY A 32 7.51 11.96 4.51
C GLY A 32 8.08 11.28 3.27
N ASN A 33 7.73 10.02 2.98
CA ASN A 33 8.12 9.36 1.74
C ASN A 33 7.43 10.03 0.56
N VAL A 34 8.14 10.14 -0.56
CA VAL A 34 7.67 10.87 -1.74
C VAL A 34 7.70 9.96 -2.96
N VAL A 35 6.57 9.86 -3.65
CA VAL A 35 6.46 9.19 -4.94
C VAL A 35 5.91 10.14 -6.00
N GLN A 36 6.16 9.83 -7.27
CA GLN A 36 5.59 10.59 -8.39
C GLN A 36 4.12 10.20 -8.59
N ASN A 37 3.27 11.16 -8.92
CA ASN A 37 1.89 10.95 -9.34
C ASN A 37 1.90 10.58 -10.83
N LYS A 38 2.26 9.33 -11.11
CA LYS A 38 2.33 8.73 -12.44
C LYS A 38 1.73 7.32 -12.40
N LYS A 39 1.51 6.74 -13.57
CA LYS A 39 1.20 5.31 -13.68
C LYS A 39 2.46 4.49 -13.34
N TYR A 40 2.27 3.44 -12.57
CA TYR A 40 3.29 2.45 -12.21
C TYR A 40 2.92 1.10 -12.83
N GLU A 41 3.90 0.39 -13.39
CA GLU A 41 3.68 -0.86 -14.11
C GLU A 41 4.31 -2.07 -13.40
N LYS A 42 5.26 -1.84 -12.49
CA LYS A 42 5.98 -2.89 -11.75
C LYS A 42 5.93 -2.62 -10.24
N ILE A 43 4.82 -2.99 -9.63
CA ILE A 43 4.50 -2.69 -8.25
C ILE A 43 4.76 -3.91 -7.37
N LEU A 44 5.59 -3.74 -6.35
CA LEU A 44 5.81 -4.74 -5.32
C LEU A 44 5.01 -4.36 -4.07
N VAL A 45 4.14 -5.27 -3.63
CA VAL A 45 3.15 -4.97 -2.58
C VAL A 45 3.42 -5.83 -1.34
N LEU A 46 3.91 -5.21 -0.27
CA LEU A 46 4.21 -5.89 0.99
C LEU A 46 3.04 -5.91 1.99
N ASP A 47 1.96 -5.17 1.68
CA ASP A 47 0.72 -5.17 2.46
C ASP A 47 -0.35 -6.09 1.82
N PRO A 48 -0.78 -7.16 2.51
CA PRO A 48 -1.82 -8.07 2.01
C PRO A 48 -3.15 -7.38 1.64
N ALA A 49 -3.60 -6.39 2.43
CA ALA A 49 -4.86 -5.70 2.16
C ALA A 49 -4.77 -4.86 0.89
N VAL A 50 -3.59 -4.34 0.57
CA VAL A 50 -3.35 -3.64 -0.69
C VAL A 50 -3.40 -4.63 -1.86
N VAL A 51 -2.84 -5.84 -1.73
CA VAL A 51 -2.96 -6.87 -2.77
C VAL A 51 -4.43 -7.17 -3.09
N GLU A 52 -5.27 -7.35 -2.07
CA GLU A 52 -6.71 -7.57 -2.24
C GLU A 52 -7.38 -6.39 -2.95
N SER A 53 -7.02 -5.17 -2.56
CA SER A 53 -7.53 -3.94 -3.17
C SER A 53 -7.19 -3.86 -4.66
N PHE A 54 -5.97 -4.26 -5.05
CA PHE A 54 -5.57 -4.33 -6.46
C PHE A 54 -6.46 -5.27 -7.27
N TYR A 55 -6.81 -6.45 -6.73
CA TYR A 55 -7.73 -7.37 -7.41
C TYR A 55 -9.16 -6.82 -7.50
N LEU A 56 -9.61 -6.05 -6.50
CA LEU A 56 -10.94 -5.42 -6.52
C LEU A 56 -11.06 -4.34 -7.59
N ILE A 57 -9.96 -3.65 -7.92
CA ILE A 57 -9.93 -2.57 -8.92
C ILE A 57 -9.37 -3.01 -10.28
N GLU A 58 -9.22 -4.32 -10.52
CA GLU A 58 -8.65 -4.90 -11.74
C GLU A 58 -7.21 -4.41 -12.06
N GLY A 59 -6.46 -4.05 -11.02
CA GLY A 59 -5.09 -3.54 -11.10
C GLY A 59 -4.01 -4.62 -10.97
N GLU A 60 -4.36 -5.90 -10.80
CA GLU A 60 -3.42 -6.95 -10.41
C GLU A 60 -2.26 -7.16 -11.40
N LYS A 61 -2.42 -6.75 -12.67
CA LYS A 61 -1.43 -6.94 -13.73
C LYS A 61 -0.11 -6.23 -13.47
N SER A 62 -0.12 -5.17 -12.65
CA SER A 62 1.10 -4.46 -12.28
C SER A 62 1.81 -5.09 -11.08
N ILE A 63 1.25 -6.09 -10.40
CA ILE A 63 1.88 -6.72 -9.24
C ILE A 63 3.01 -7.66 -9.71
N VAL A 64 4.24 -7.38 -9.32
CA VAL A 64 5.41 -8.22 -9.64
C VAL A 64 5.76 -9.22 -8.54
N ALA A 65 5.52 -8.86 -7.28
CA ALA A 65 5.74 -9.71 -6.13
C ALA A 65 4.95 -9.21 -4.92
N ILE A 66 4.71 -10.10 -3.95
CA ILE A 66 4.01 -9.79 -2.71
C ILE A 66 4.79 -10.27 -1.47
N ALA A 67 4.45 -9.77 -0.28
CA ALA A 67 4.96 -10.36 0.95
C ALA A 67 4.35 -11.75 1.21
N ASP A 68 5.13 -12.64 1.83
CA ASP A 68 4.60 -13.88 2.40
C ASP A 68 3.91 -13.59 3.75
N THR A 69 2.68 -14.08 3.89
CA THR A 69 1.83 -14.01 5.09
C THR A 69 1.90 -15.28 5.93
N ALA A 70 2.77 -16.23 5.56
CA ALA A 70 3.00 -17.55 6.16
C ALA A 70 1.77 -18.46 6.18
N LYS A 71 0.74 -18.12 6.97
CA LYS A 71 -0.45 -18.96 7.19
C LYS A 71 -1.77 -18.32 6.79
N SER A 72 -1.80 -17.00 6.61
CA SER A 72 -3.03 -16.29 6.27
C SER A 72 -3.12 -16.12 4.75
N PRO A 73 -4.00 -16.85 4.05
CA PRO A 73 -4.12 -16.68 2.61
C PRO A 73 -4.63 -15.27 2.26
N ILE A 74 -4.15 -14.73 1.13
CA ILE A 74 -4.55 -13.42 0.62
C ILE A 74 -5.63 -13.62 -0.45
N TRP A 75 -6.72 -12.87 -0.40
CA TRP A 75 -7.74 -12.99 -1.43
C TRP A 75 -7.31 -12.33 -2.76
N PRO A 76 -7.73 -12.86 -3.93
CA PRO A 76 -8.29 -14.18 -4.17
C PRO A 76 -7.20 -15.25 -4.18
N VAL A 77 -7.36 -16.27 -3.33
CA VAL A 77 -6.33 -17.28 -3.01
C VAL A 77 -5.77 -17.98 -4.26
N GLU A 78 -6.64 -18.33 -5.20
CA GLU A 78 -6.23 -19.03 -6.43
C GLU A 78 -5.29 -18.21 -7.31
N LYS A 79 -5.40 -16.88 -7.27
CA LYS A 79 -4.53 -15.98 -8.03
C LYS A 79 -3.28 -15.59 -7.24
N THR A 80 -3.38 -15.40 -5.93
CA THR A 80 -2.29 -14.86 -5.08
C THR A 80 -1.30 -15.91 -4.59
N LYS A 81 -1.73 -17.17 -4.44
CA LYS A 81 -0.90 -18.25 -3.87
C LYS A 81 0.40 -18.49 -4.64
N ASN A 82 0.38 -18.27 -5.96
CA ASN A 82 1.51 -18.50 -6.86
C ASN A 82 2.31 -17.23 -7.19
N LEU A 83 1.90 -16.05 -6.68
CA LEU A 83 2.65 -14.83 -6.91
C LEU A 83 4.05 -14.91 -6.27
N PRO A 84 5.10 -14.41 -6.94
CA PRO A 84 6.43 -14.32 -6.38
C PRO A 84 6.45 -13.63 -5.01
N LYS A 85 7.35 -14.06 -4.13
CA LYS A 85 7.46 -13.55 -2.77
C LYS A 85 8.73 -12.72 -2.57
N ALA A 86 8.62 -11.63 -1.80
CA ALA A 86 9.73 -10.76 -1.42
C ALA A 86 9.79 -10.59 0.11
N GLY A 87 10.33 -11.60 0.78
CA GLY A 87 10.32 -11.71 2.23
C GLY A 87 8.93 -11.95 2.82
N THR A 88 8.77 -11.64 4.09
CA THR A 88 7.49 -11.78 4.82
C THR A 88 6.94 -10.43 5.22
N ILE A 89 5.67 -10.36 5.63
CA ILE A 89 5.04 -9.13 6.12
C ILE A 89 5.79 -8.49 7.32
N MET A 90 6.47 -9.30 8.13
CA MET A 90 7.25 -8.84 9.29
C MET A 90 8.73 -8.59 8.97
N LYS A 91 9.24 -9.25 7.92
CA LYS A 91 10.64 -9.16 7.51
C LYS A 91 10.72 -9.19 5.98
N PRO A 92 10.44 -8.06 5.31
CA PRO A 92 10.64 -7.99 3.87
C PRO A 92 12.13 -8.16 3.53
N SER A 93 12.44 -8.71 2.36
CA SER A 93 13.84 -8.88 1.91
C SER A 93 14.21 -7.79 0.93
N VAL A 94 15.19 -6.97 1.29
CA VAL A 94 15.71 -5.90 0.43
C VAL A 94 16.27 -6.47 -0.87
N GLU A 95 17.04 -7.56 -0.79
CA GLU A 95 17.65 -8.22 -1.94
C GLU A 95 16.60 -8.74 -2.91
N GLN A 96 15.54 -9.37 -2.39
CA GLN A 96 14.43 -9.83 -3.24
C GLN A 96 13.67 -8.66 -3.84
N VAL A 97 13.36 -7.63 -3.06
CA VAL A 97 12.70 -6.41 -3.57
C VAL A 97 13.50 -5.81 -4.73
N LEU A 98 14.81 -5.63 -4.57
CA LEU A 98 15.67 -5.10 -5.63
C LEU A 98 15.73 -6.00 -6.86
N SER A 99 15.72 -7.33 -6.68
CA SER A 99 15.78 -8.29 -7.78
C SER A 99 14.57 -8.24 -8.73
N PHE A 100 13.42 -7.74 -8.26
CA PHE A 100 12.22 -7.55 -9.09
C PHE A 100 12.22 -6.23 -9.88
N GLU A 101 13.19 -5.33 -9.64
CA GLU A 101 13.29 -4.01 -10.25
C GLU A 101 11.94 -3.24 -10.26
N PRO A 102 11.26 -3.10 -9.11
CA PRO A 102 9.97 -2.43 -9.05
C PRO A 102 10.10 -0.92 -9.31
N ASP A 103 9.09 -0.34 -9.93
CA ASP A 103 8.96 1.12 -10.07
C ASP A 103 8.16 1.75 -8.92
N LEU A 104 7.50 0.94 -8.10
CA LEU A 104 6.86 1.31 -6.83
C LEU A 104 6.91 0.14 -5.84
N VAL A 105 7.20 0.45 -4.57
CA VAL A 105 7.06 -0.49 -3.46
C VAL A 105 6.02 0.07 -2.49
N ILE A 106 5.02 -0.73 -2.14
CA ILE A 106 4.01 -0.38 -1.13
C ILE A 106 4.29 -1.19 0.13
N LEU A 107 4.64 -0.48 1.21
CA LEU A 107 5.00 -1.07 2.50
C LEU A 107 3.77 -1.37 3.36
N ASN A 108 3.92 -2.35 4.24
CA ASN A 108 3.02 -2.59 5.36
C ASN A 108 3.46 -1.73 6.57
N SER A 109 2.54 -1.28 7.40
CA SER A 109 2.85 -0.55 8.66
C SER A 109 3.71 -1.36 9.63
N MET A 110 3.65 -2.69 9.58
CA MET A 110 4.53 -3.57 10.38
C MET A 110 5.97 -3.62 9.85
N SER A 111 6.23 -3.07 8.66
CA SER A 111 7.53 -3.05 7.99
C SER A 111 8.22 -1.70 8.11
N GLU A 112 7.85 -0.83 9.06
CA GLU A 112 8.39 0.53 9.21
C GLU A 112 9.91 0.61 9.49
N GLY A 113 10.58 -0.52 9.73
CA GLY A 113 12.04 -0.64 9.82
C GLY A 113 12.75 -1.18 8.57
N PHE A 114 12.01 -1.34 7.47
CA PHE A 114 12.53 -1.69 6.14
C PHE A 114 13.29 -0.51 5.51
#